data_AF-A0A3C0CRI7-F1
#
_entry.id   AF-A0A3C0CRI7-F1
#
_cell.length_a   1.000
_cell.length_b   1.000
_cell.length_c   1.000
_cell.angle_alpha   90.00
_cell.angle_beta   90.00
_cell.angle_gamma   90.00
#
_symmetry.space_group_name_H-M   'P 1'
#
loop_
_entity.id
_entity.type
_entity.pdbx_description
1 polymer ?
#
loop_
_entity_poly.entity_id
_entity_poly.type
_entity_poly.pdbx_seq_one_letter_code
_entity_poly.pdbx_strand_id
1 'polypeptide(L)'
;MKPITQILHVWGDLACFTRPELKIERFSYVAPTPSAARGIFDAIYRKSTFRWQVTKVEVLKPPRYIALRRNEVKDKVPVTSIGRWMDG
;
A
#
# COMPACT_ATOMS: atom_id res chain seq x y z
N MET A 1 18.21 -3.82 25.10
CA MET A 1 16.82 -4.22 25.38
C MET A 1 16.40 -5.24 24.33
N LYS A 2 15.85 -6.40 24.73
CA LYS A 2 15.37 -7.40 23.77
C LYS A 2 14.03 -6.90 23.19
N PRO A 3 13.86 -6.82 21.86
CA PRO A 3 12.59 -6.39 21.28
C PRO A 3 11.50 -7.41 21.61
N ILE A 4 10.30 -6.93 21.94
CA ILE A 4 9.12 -7.76 22.16
C ILE A 4 8.46 -7.98 20.80
N THR A 5 8.32 -9.25 20.40
CA THR A 5 7.62 -9.60 19.17
C THR A 5 6.12 -9.42 19.35
N GLN A 6 5.49 -8.67 18.45
CA GLN A 6 4.05 -8.51 18.39
C GLN A 6 3.51 -9.25 17.17
N ILE A 7 2.38 -9.94 17.35
CA ILE A 7 1.71 -10.71 16.30
C ILE A 7 0.38 -10.03 16.00
N LEU A 8 0.09 -9.84 14.71
CA LEU A 8 -1.12 -9.20 14.25
C LEU A 8 -1.78 -10.08 13.18
N HIS A 9 -3.04 -10.42 13.39
CA HIS A 9 -3.86 -11.05 12.37
C HIS A 9 -4.59 -9.97 11.56
N VAL A 10 -4.38 -9.95 10.25
CA VAL A 10 -4.96 -8.97 9.32
C VAL A 10 -5.75 -9.70 8.26
N TRP A 11 -6.97 -9.25 7.99
CA TRP A 11 -7.86 -9.80 6.97
C TRP A 11 -8.66 -8.70 6.29
N GLY A 12 -9.23 -9.01 5.13
CA GLY A 12 -10.12 -8.14 4.37
C GLY A 12 -10.66 -8.87 3.14
N ASP A 13 -11.72 -8.33 2.54
CA ASP A 13 -12.35 -8.94 1.36
C ASP A 13 -11.45 -8.87 0.12
N LEU A 14 -10.67 -7.78 0.00
CA LEU A 14 -9.75 -7.52 -1.09
C LEU A 14 -8.44 -6.96 -0.56
N ALA A 15 -7.34 -7.23 -1.27
CA ALA A 15 -6.04 -6.63 -1.03
C ALA A 15 -5.34 -6.32 -2.37
N CYS A 16 -4.56 -5.24 -2.40
CA CYS A 16 -3.75 -4.89 -3.57
C CYS A 16 -2.37 -4.38 -3.12
N PHE A 17 -1.38 -5.26 -3.12
CA PHE A 17 0.02 -4.94 -2.88
C PHE A 17 0.71 -4.74 -4.23
N THR A 18 0.55 -3.55 -4.80
CA THR A 18 0.91 -3.28 -6.21
C THR A 18 2.38 -3.56 -6.51
N ARG A 19 2.61 -4.32 -7.58
CA ARG A 19 3.93 -4.48 -8.21
C ARG A 19 4.34 -3.17 -8.89
N PRO A 20 5.54 -2.63 -8.62
CA PRO A 20 5.94 -1.33 -9.14
C PRO A 20 6.03 -1.30 -10.67
N GLU A 21 6.32 -2.43 -11.30
CA GLU A 21 6.39 -2.55 -12.76
C GLU A 21 5.01 -2.40 -13.44
N LEU A 22 3.94 -2.69 -12.69
CA LEU A 22 2.56 -2.73 -13.19
C LEU A 22 1.72 -1.63 -12.51
N LYS A 23 2.26 -0.41 -12.45
CA LYS A 23 1.63 0.73 -11.77
C LYS A 23 0.34 1.20 -12.47
N ILE A 24 0.32 1.14 -13.81
CA ILE A 24 -0.83 1.55 -14.62
C ILE A 24 -1.95 0.52 -14.50
N GLU A 25 -1.63 -0.75 -14.73
CA GLU A 25 -2.54 -1.88 -14.53
C GLU A 25 -2.18 -2.63 -13.25
N ARG A 26 -2.72 -2.16 -12.12
CA ARG A 26 -2.31 -2.64 -10.80
C ARG A 26 -2.47 -4.15 -10.65
N PHE A 27 -1.35 -4.84 -10.59
CA PHE A 27 -1.27 -6.25 -10.24
C PHE A 27 -0.67 -6.41 -8.85
N SER A 28 -1.32 -7.19 -7.99
CA SER A 28 -0.88 -7.40 -6.61
C SER A 28 0.20 -8.49 -6.52
N TYR A 29 1.14 -8.35 -5.60
CA TYR A 29 1.92 -9.49 -5.10
C TYR A 29 1.02 -10.53 -4.43
N VAL A 30 1.50 -11.77 -4.36
CA VAL A 30 0.85 -12.92 -3.71
C VAL A 30 0.66 -12.74 -2.19
N ALA A 31 1.49 -11.91 -1.57
CA ALA A 31 1.52 -11.67 -0.14
C ALA A 31 1.86 -10.18 0.14
N PRO A 32 1.53 -9.67 1.34
CA PRO A 32 1.93 -8.33 1.75
C PRO A 32 3.44 -8.14 1.67
N THR A 33 3.88 -7.02 1.08
CA THR A 33 5.29 -6.63 1.11
C THR A 33 5.68 -6.21 2.54
N PRO A 34 6.97 -6.32 2.95
CA PRO A 34 7.40 -5.88 4.28
C PRO A 34 7.09 -4.40 4.56
N SER A 35 7.11 -3.55 3.52
CA SER A 35 6.73 -2.13 3.64
C SER A 35 5.24 -1.96 3.90
N ALA A 36 4.38 -2.74 3.23
CA ALA A 36 2.94 -2.74 3.48
C ALA A 36 2.61 -3.27 4.89
N ALA A 37 3.22 -4.39 5.30
CA ALA A 37 3.05 -4.96 6.63
C ALA A 37 3.48 -3.96 7.73
N ARG A 38 4.64 -3.30 7.56
CA ARG A 38 5.08 -2.22 8.45
C ARG A 38 4.07 -1.06 8.48
N GLY A 39 3.55 -0.66 7.33
CA GLY A 39 2.53 0.39 7.21
C GLY A 39 1.25 0.07 7.98
N ILE A 40 0.83 -1.20 8.01
CA ILE A 40 -0.32 -1.66 8.81
C ILE A 40 -0.04 -1.48 10.31
N PHE A 41 1.14 -1.89 10.79
CA PHE A 41 1.52 -1.66 12.19
C PHE A 41 1.64 -0.16 12.53
N ASP A 42 2.26 0.62 11.64
CA ASP A 42 2.40 2.08 11.78
C ASP A 42 1.03 2.78 11.87
N ALA A 43 0.01 2.26 11.18
CA ALA A 43 -1.36 2.79 11.22
C ALA A 43 -2.08 2.52 12.56
N ILE A 44 -1.68 1.47 13.30
CA ILE A 44 -2.22 1.17 14.63
C ILE A 44 -1.49 2.02 15.68
N TYR A 45 -0.16 2.00 15.68
CA TYR A 45 0.63 2.78 16.61
C TYR A 45 2.01 3.09 16.03
N ARG A 46 2.36 4.39 15.99
CA ARG A 46 3.65 4.87 15.53
C ARG A 46 4.16 5.96 16.45
N LYS A 47 5.44 5.89 16.80
CA LYS A 47 6.16 6.94 17.52
C LYS A 47 7.55 7.10 16.90
N SER A 48 8.12 8.30 16.90
CA SER A 48 9.44 8.58 16.33
C SER A 48 10.59 7.84 17.02
N THR A 49 10.39 7.39 18.27
CA THR A 49 11.42 6.73 19.09
C THR A 49 11.65 5.27 18.73
N PHE A 50 10.79 4.66 17.90
CA PHE A 50 10.96 3.27 17.47
C PHE A 50 10.40 3.06 16.05
N ARG A 51 10.68 1.88 15.49
CA ARG A 51 10.11 1.45 14.21
C ARG A 51 9.67 0.01 14.30
N TRP A 52 8.62 -0.35 13.57
CA TRP A 52 8.25 -1.74 13.40
C TRP A 52 9.21 -2.43 12.42
N GLN A 53 9.77 -3.56 12.85
CA GLN A 53 10.61 -4.41 12.01
C GLN A 53 9.87 -5.71 11.74
N VAL A 54 9.47 -5.91 10.49
CA VAL A 54 8.79 -7.12 10.05
C VAL A 54 9.81 -8.26 9.98
N THR A 55 9.54 -9.35 10.69
CA THR A 55 10.40 -10.54 10.73
C THR A 55 9.81 -11.70 9.94
N LYS A 56 8.49 -11.85 9.95
CA LYS A 56 7.77 -12.93 9.29
C LYS A 56 6.40 -12.46 8.82
N VAL A 57 5.98 -12.99 7.68
CA VAL A 57 4.60 -12.87 7.17
C VAL A 57 4.09 -14.29 6.94
N GLU A 58 2.95 -14.61 7.54
CA GLU A 58 2.31 -15.92 7.41
C GLU A 58 1.02 -15.79 6.60
N VAL A 59 0.94 -16.54 5.49
CA VAL A 59 -0.22 -16.53 4.60
C VAL A 59 -1.17 -17.63 5.04
N LEU A 60 -2.32 -17.24 5.61
CA LEU A 60 -3.29 -18.18 6.18
C LEU A 60 -4.29 -18.74 5.15
N LYS A 61 -4.41 -18.12 3.97
CA LYS A 61 -5.30 -18.54 2.89
C LYS A 61 -4.59 -18.44 1.54
N PRO A 62 -4.82 -19.38 0.61
CA PRO A 62 -4.21 -19.30 -0.72
C PRO A 62 -4.67 -18.03 -1.46
N PRO A 63 -3.75 -17.30 -2.11
CA PRO A 63 -4.09 -16.08 -2.82
C PRO A 63 -4.98 -16.37 -4.03
N ARG A 64 -5.98 -15.51 -4.25
CA ARG A 64 -6.87 -15.55 -5.41
C ARG A 64 -6.93 -14.18 -6.03
N TYR A 65 -6.84 -14.12 -7.36
CA TYR A 65 -6.90 -12.86 -8.11
C TYR A 65 -8.28 -12.67 -8.71
N ILE A 66 -8.70 -11.41 -8.78
CA ILE A 66 -9.87 -10.98 -9.53
C ILE A 66 -9.49 -9.85 -10.47
N ALA A 67 -10.15 -9.76 -11.61
CA ALA A 67 -10.07 -8.59 -12.46
C ALA A 67 -11.06 -7.53 -11.94
N LEU A 68 -10.55 -6.36 -11.57
CA LEU A 68 -11.36 -5.23 -11.12
C LEU A 68 -10.99 -4.00 -11.94
N ARG A 69 -11.97 -3.37 -12.59
CA ARG A 69 -11.80 -2.12 -13.34
C ARG A 69 -12.44 -0.97 -12.57
N ARG A 70 -11.75 0.16 -12.52
CA ARG A 70 -12.23 1.44 -11.97
C ARG A 70 -11.83 2.58 -12.88
N ASN A 71 -12.66 3.60 -12.94
CA ASN A 71 -12.31 4.86 -13.57
C ASN A 71 -11.50 5.68 -12.56
N GLU A 72 -10.23 5.95 -12.88
CA GLU A 72 -9.34 6.75 -12.03
C GLU A 72 -8.86 8.00 -12.75
N VAL A 73 -8.51 9.03 -11.98
CA VAL A 73 -7.95 10.26 -12.52
C VAL A 73 -6.52 9.98 -12.97
N LYS A 74 -6.23 10.23 -14.25
CA LYS A 74 -4.91 9.97 -14.85
C LYS A 74 -3.85 10.93 -14.31
N ASP A 75 -4.12 12.22 -14.42
CA ASP A 75 -3.18 13.28 -14.05
C ASP A 75 -3.93 14.50 -13.49
N LYS A 76 -3.23 15.31 -12.70
CA LYS A 76 -3.71 16.63 -12.29
C LYS A 76 -3.19 17.68 -13.27
N VAL A 77 -4.04 18.62 -13.66
CA VAL A 77 -3.65 19.71 -14.56
C VAL A 77 -2.57 20.56 -13.88
N PRO A 78 -1.44 20.88 -14.57
CA PRO A 78 -0.42 21.75 -14.02
C PRO A 78 -0.96 23.17 -13.77
N VAL A 79 -0.63 23.75 -12.62
CA VAL A 79 -1.10 25.10 -12.23
C VAL A 79 -0.69 26.16 -13.25
N THR A 80 0.47 26.00 -13.89
CA THR A 80 0.97 26.90 -14.94
C THR A 80 0.09 26.92 -16.19
N SER A 81 -0.52 25.79 -16.52
CA SER A 81 -1.45 25.69 -17.67
C SER A 81 -2.77 26.40 -17.36
N ILE A 82 -3.21 26.36 -16.10
CA ILE A 82 -4.39 27.10 -15.63
C ILE A 82 -4.12 28.60 -15.63
N GLY A 83 -2.95 29.05 -15.16
CA GLY A 83 -2.55 30.46 -15.20
C GLY A 83 -2.64 31.06 -16.60
N ARG A 84 -2.05 30.39 -17.60
CA ARG A 84 -2.13 30.84 -19.00
C ARG A 84 -3.55 30.92 -19.54
N TRP A 85 -4.42 29.99 -19.16
CA TRP A 85 -5.85 30.04 -19.54
C TRP A 85 -6.62 31.17 -18.86
N MET A 86 -6.21 31.58 -17.66
CA MET A 86 -6.82 32.72 -16.96
C MET A 86 -6.35 34.06 -17.54
N ASP A 87 -5.10 34.12 -18.01
CA ASP A 87 -4.49 35.34 -18.54
C ASP A 87 -4.85 35.65 -20.02
N GLY A 88 -5.46 34.69 -20.73
CA GLY A 88 -5.90 34.84 -22.14
C GLY A 88 -5.02 34.10 -23.13
#